data_AF-A0AAV8Y7E8-F1
#
_entry.id   AF-A0AAV8Y7E8-F1
#
_cell.length_a   1.000
_cell.length_b   1.000
_cell.length_c   1.000
_cell.angle_alpha   90.00
_cell.angle_beta   90.00
_cell.angle_gamma   90.00
#
_symmetry.space_group_name_H-M   'P 1'
#
loop_
_entity.id
_entity.type
_entity.pdbx_description
1 polymer ?
#
loop_
_entity_poly.entity_id
_entity_poly.type
_entity_poly.pdbx_seq_one_letter_code
_entity_poly.pdbx_strand_id
1 'polypeptide(L)'
;MYLHMMTLFIINIINSHGNDYYKKCCKSGEYLAENNSLYQCVENKLNRLDILTNETDFLNENSDGDCVDVDVDEDLFTFKVIGGKITRKVAITETYFTKCCPLHYHYDSILHSCQKREDMTHDFIKENFVKVGLPDCKVIVDHVLKEADYDHDFNSSTRELLKNLPHYPASHCLDKTENDSFVLRECKESLEICEDIKCIKKCCPDGQSFINRSKCFDTYTHGLNLSSFSVIDKHTGMFSNYSRKKRKNTDI
;
A
#
# COMPACT_ATOMS: atom_id res chain seq x y z
N MET A 1 -31.16 45.78 -42.60
CA MET A 1 -30.19 44.68 -42.71
C MET A 1 -29.33 44.66 -41.46
N TYR A 2 -29.82 44.02 -40.40
CA TYR A 2 -29.06 43.79 -39.15
C TYR A 2 -28.73 42.30 -39.12
N LEU A 3 -27.47 41.97 -39.37
CA LEU A 3 -26.96 40.61 -39.25
C LEU A 3 -26.50 40.44 -37.79
N HIS A 4 -27.37 39.89 -36.95
CA HIS A 4 -27.04 39.53 -35.58
C HIS A 4 -26.02 38.39 -35.59
N MET A 5 -24.77 38.72 -35.27
CA MET A 5 -23.73 37.77 -34.95
C MET A 5 -24.00 37.20 -33.55
N MET A 6 -24.78 36.12 -33.49
CA MET A 6 -24.94 35.31 -32.27
C MET A 6 -23.74 34.36 -32.17
N THR A 7 -22.71 34.80 -31.46
CA THR A 7 -21.63 33.93 -30.98
C THR A 7 -22.19 32.93 -29.98
N LEU A 8 -22.32 31.68 -30.41
CA LEU A 8 -22.50 30.51 -29.56
C LEU A 8 -21.26 30.32 -28.67
N PHE A 9 -21.34 30.75 -27.41
CA PHE A 9 -20.48 30.23 -26.36
C PHE A 9 -21.01 28.84 -25.99
N ILE A 10 -20.46 27.79 -26.62
CA ILE A 10 -20.58 26.44 -26.08
C ILE A 10 -19.58 26.37 -24.92
N ILE A 11 -20.06 26.66 -23.71
CA ILE A 11 -19.37 26.27 -22.49
C ILE A 11 -19.51 24.75 -22.43
N ASN A 12 -18.46 24.04 -22.85
CA ASN A 12 -18.25 22.65 -22.44
C ASN A 12 -17.99 22.68 -20.93
N ILE A 13 -19.06 22.65 -20.13
CA ILE A 13 -18.98 22.21 -18.75
C ILE A 13 -18.70 20.71 -18.85
N ILE A 14 -17.42 20.38 -18.90
CA ILE A 14 -16.95 19.05 -18.52
C ILE A 14 -17.27 18.97 -17.03
N ASN A 15 -18.42 18.38 -16.72
CA ASN A 15 -18.69 17.87 -15.39
C ASN A 15 -17.69 16.73 -15.13
N SER A 16 -16.49 17.10 -14.70
CA SER A 16 -15.57 16.22 -14.01
C SER A 16 -16.13 16.01 -12.61
N HIS A 17 -17.09 15.09 -12.49
CA HIS A 17 -17.50 14.57 -11.20
C HIS A 17 -16.35 13.75 -10.62
N GLY A 18 -15.71 14.27 -9.56
CA GLY A 18 -15.05 13.49 -8.51
C GLY A 18 -13.61 13.10 -8.76
N ASN A 19 -12.69 14.05 -8.65
CA ASN A 19 -11.43 13.81 -7.92
C ASN A 19 -10.91 15.17 -7.46
N ASP A 20 -11.27 15.60 -6.26
CA ASP A 20 -10.59 16.74 -5.63
C ASP A 20 -9.16 16.27 -5.34
N TYR A 21 -8.23 16.63 -6.23
CA TYR A 21 -6.84 16.20 -6.13
C TYR A 21 -6.21 16.84 -4.89
N TYR A 22 -6.00 16.02 -3.85
CA TYR A 22 -5.26 16.47 -2.68
C TYR A 22 -3.83 16.84 -3.09
N LYS A 23 -3.40 18.05 -2.71
CA LYS A 23 -2.00 18.46 -2.83
C LYS A 23 -1.20 17.91 -1.68
N LYS A 24 -0.13 17.15 -1.95
CA LYS A 24 0.76 16.70 -0.89
C LYS A 24 1.64 17.86 -0.41
N CYS A 25 1.78 18.03 0.91
CA CYS A 25 2.60 19.12 1.47
C CYS A 25 4.08 18.97 1.07
N CYS A 26 4.62 17.76 1.20
CA CYS A 26 5.97 17.42 0.81
C CYS A 26 6.03 16.76 -0.56
N LYS A 27 7.24 16.59 -1.13
CA LYS A 27 7.43 15.82 -2.36
C LYS A 27 7.10 14.33 -2.15
N SER A 28 6.96 13.61 -3.27
CA SER A 28 6.79 12.15 -3.27
C SER A 28 7.89 11.44 -2.46
N GLY A 29 7.51 10.48 -1.62
CA GLY A 29 8.43 9.74 -0.74
C GLY A 29 8.87 10.48 0.53
N GLU A 30 8.34 11.67 0.79
CA GLU A 30 8.53 12.39 2.05
C GLU A 30 7.22 12.51 2.83
N TYR A 31 7.30 12.90 4.10
CA TYR A 31 6.17 13.27 4.93
C TYR A 31 6.48 14.52 5.74
N LEU A 32 5.44 15.17 6.27
CA LEU A 32 5.57 16.40 7.03
C LEU A 32 5.75 16.09 8.51
N ALA A 33 6.98 16.23 9.03
CA ALA A 33 7.27 16.03 10.44
C ALA A 33 7.19 17.35 11.22
N GLU A 34 6.53 17.32 12.38
CA GLU A 34 6.54 18.41 13.34
C GLU A 34 7.67 18.23 14.38
N ASN A 35 8.53 19.23 14.52
CA ASN A 35 9.59 19.26 15.52
C ASN A 35 9.63 20.65 16.19
N ASN A 36 9.30 20.73 17.48
CA ASN A 36 9.26 21.97 18.25
C ASN A 36 8.44 23.08 17.55
N SER A 37 7.26 22.72 17.03
CA SER A 37 6.36 23.62 16.28
C SER A 37 6.91 24.14 14.94
N LEU A 38 7.99 23.53 14.44
CA LEU A 38 8.46 23.72 13.06
C LEU A 38 8.09 22.49 12.24
N TYR A 39 7.54 22.72 11.06
CA TYR A 39 7.21 21.68 10.10
C TYR A 39 8.32 21.55 9.07
N GLN A 40 8.76 20.32 8.82
CA GLN A 40 9.81 20.02 7.85
C GLN A 40 9.49 18.73 7.10
N CYS A 41 9.78 18.73 5.79
CA CYS A 41 9.66 17.53 4.98
C CYS A 41 10.85 16.61 5.23
N VAL A 42 10.55 15.34 5.50
CA VAL A 42 11.54 14.30 5.81
C VAL A 42 11.22 13.02 5.05
N GLU A 43 12.25 12.25 4.72
CA GLU A 43 12.11 10.98 4.00
C GLU A 43 11.20 9.98 4.74
N ASN A 44 10.16 9.50 4.06
CA ASN A 44 9.28 8.45 4.56
C ASN A 44 9.92 7.08 4.34
N LYS A 45 10.70 6.62 5.31
CA LYS A 45 11.35 5.30 5.23
C LYS A 45 10.38 4.14 5.44
N LEU A 46 9.27 4.39 6.12
CA LEU A 46 8.30 3.36 6.48
C LEU A 46 7.37 3.05 5.32
N ASN A 47 6.98 4.03 4.51
CA ASN A 47 6.07 3.87 3.36
C ASN A 47 4.77 3.11 3.73
N ARG A 48 4.31 3.26 4.98
CA ARG A 48 3.10 2.61 5.52
C ARG A 48 1.82 3.35 5.17
N LEU A 49 1.94 4.65 4.91
CA LEU A 49 0.85 5.53 4.53
C LEU A 49 1.34 6.48 3.44
N ASP A 50 0.52 6.64 2.40
CA ASP A 50 0.85 7.48 1.25
C ASP A 50 -0.40 8.12 0.65
N ILE A 51 -0.19 9.13 -0.19
CA ILE A 51 -1.23 9.91 -0.84
C ILE A 51 -1.08 9.73 -2.35
N LEU A 52 -2.10 9.17 -2.98
CA LEU A 52 -2.15 8.99 -4.43
C LEU A 52 -2.48 10.34 -5.08
N THR A 53 -1.44 11.12 -5.41
CA THR A 53 -1.56 12.41 -6.07
C THR A 53 -0.36 12.69 -6.96
N ASN A 54 -0.59 13.49 -8.01
CA ASN A 54 0.46 14.06 -8.86
C ASN A 54 0.88 15.48 -8.40
N GLU A 55 0.10 16.12 -7.53
CA GLU A 55 0.39 17.45 -6.99
C GLU A 55 1.14 17.29 -5.67
N THR A 56 2.45 17.52 -5.69
CA THR A 56 3.34 17.33 -4.51
C THR A 56 4.24 18.53 -4.32
N ASP A 57 4.91 18.59 -3.16
CA ASP A 57 5.87 19.65 -2.82
C ASP A 57 5.23 21.04 -2.67
N PHE A 58 3.97 21.07 -2.22
CA PHE A 58 3.19 22.30 -2.07
C PHE A 58 3.90 23.39 -1.23
N LEU A 59 4.66 23.00 -0.20
CA LEU A 59 5.37 23.97 0.65
C LEU A 59 6.45 24.77 -0.09
N ASN A 60 6.94 24.27 -1.23
CA ASN A 60 7.91 24.97 -2.07
C ASN A 60 7.26 25.88 -3.13
N GLU A 61 5.93 25.79 -3.32
CA GLU A 61 5.21 26.62 -4.30
C GLU A 61 5.07 28.09 -3.88
N ASN A 62 5.36 28.43 -2.61
CA ASN A 62 5.16 29.77 -2.03
C ASN A 62 3.71 30.29 -2.19
N SER A 63 2.73 29.39 -2.13
CA SER A 63 1.31 29.68 -2.26
C SER A 63 0.57 29.48 -0.94
N ASP A 64 -0.56 30.17 -0.80
CA ASP A 64 -1.51 29.94 0.28
C ASP A 64 -2.52 28.89 -0.15
N GLY A 65 -2.92 28.02 0.77
CA GLY A 65 -3.89 26.96 0.49
C GLY A 65 -3.83 25.82 1.48
N ASP A 66 -4.47 24.72 1.13
CA ASP A 66 -4.48 23.50 1.92
C ASP A 66 -3.65 22.43 1.22
N CYS A 67 -2.89 21.67 2.02
CA CYS A 67 -2.17 20.48 1.58
C CYS A 67 -2.41 19.33 2.56
N VAL A 68 -2.13 18.10 2.14
CA VAL A 68 -2.29 16.90 2.95
C VAL A 68 -0.95 16.23 3.14
N ASP A 69 -0.69 15.75 4.35
CA ASP A 69 0.46 14.89 4.60
C ASP A 69 0.24 13.94 5.75
N VAL A 70 1.12 12.94 5.82
CA VAL A 70 1.25 12.04 6.97
C VAL A 70 2.07 12.78 8.03
N ASP A 71 1.67 12.66 9.29
CA ASP A 71 2.43 13.18 10.43
C ASP A 71 3.24 12.06 11.11
N VAL A 72 4.03 12.43 12.12
CA VAL A 72 4.91 11.53 12.90
C VAL A 72 4.20 10.34 13.55
N ASP A 73 2.89 10.45 13.83
CA ASP A 73 2.08 9.39 14.41
C ASP A 73 1.45 8.45 13.35
N GLU A 74 1.87 8.56 12.08
CA GLU A 74 1.32 7.82 10.93
C GLU A 74 -0.17 8.09 10.67
N ASP A 75 -0.64 9.27 11.06
CA ASP A 75 -1.99 9.76 10.77
C ASP A 75 -1.98 10.80 9.64
N LEU A 76 -3.06 10.84 8.85
CA LEU A 76 -3.24 11.84 7.79
C LEU A 76 -3.93 13.11 8.30
N PHE A 77 -3.36 14.24 7.89
CA PHE A 77 -3.90 15.55 8.21
C PHE A 77 -3.94 16.46 6.99
N THR A 78 -4.97 17.31 6.96
CA THR A 78 -4.98 18.51 6.14
C THR A 78 -4.31 19.65 6.91
N PHE A 79 -3.37 20.32 6.27
CA PHE A 79 -2.62 21.46 6.77
C PHE A 79 -2.97 22.70 5.99
N LYS A 80 -3.31 23.78 6.70
CA LYS A 80 -3.55 25.10 6.10
C LYS A 80 -2.27 25.93 6.10
N VAL A 81 -1.82 26.32 4.92
CA VAL A 81 -0.62 27.15 4.69
C VAL A 81 -1.04 28.59 4.39
N ILE A 82 -0.50 29.53 5.15
CA ILE A 82 -0.65 30.98 4.91
C ILE A 82 0.72 31.63 5.06
N GLY A 83 1.16 32.37 4.05
CA GLY A 83 2.47 33.02 4.01
C GLY A 83 3.63 32.02 4.16
N GLY A 84 3.49 30.82 3.58
CA GLY A 84 4.47 29.74 3.67
C GLY A 84 4.56 29.08 5.06
N LYS A 85 3.62 29.33 5.96
CA LYS A 85 3.59 28.75 7.31
C LYS A 85 2.33 27.93 7.53
N ILE A 86 2.49 26.80 8.20
CA ILE A 86 1.36 26.00 8.70
C ILE A 86 0.67 26.78 9.82
N THR A 87 -0.62 27.03 9.64
CA THR A 87 -1.46 27.80 10.59
C THR A 87 -2.54 26.95 11.24
N ARG A 88 -2.90 25.82 10.62
CA ARG A 88 -3.92 24.89 11.12
C ARG A 88 -3.62 23.48 10.64
N LYS A 89 -3.97 22.51 11.47
CA LYS A 89 -3.91 21.07 11.21
C LYS A 89 -5.28 20.46 11.53
N VAL A 90 -5.82 19.62 10.66
CA VAL A 90 -7.12 18.95 10.82
C VAL A 90 -6.98 17.49 10.42
N ALA A 91 -7.41 16.57 11.29
CA ALA A 91 -7.37 15.14 11.01
C ALA A 91 -8.34 14.79 9.87
N ILE A 92 -7.91 13.88 8.99
CA ILE A 92 -8.73 13.38 7.90
C ILE A 92 -9.49 12.13 8.36
N THR A 93 -10.79 12.09 8.06
CA THR A 93 -11.68 10.96 8.40
C THR A 93 -12.12 10.16 7.17
N GLU A 94 -11.38 10.26 6.07
CA GLU A 94 -11.68 9.57 4.83
C GLU A 94 -11.27 8.10 4.86
N THR A 95 -11.75 7.35 3.86
CA THR A 95 -11.44 5.94 3.68
C THR A 95 -10.09 5.75 3.01
N TYR A 96 -9.42 4.66 3.37
CA TYR A 96 -8.13 4.27 2.84
C TYR A 96 -8.28 3.05 1.94
N PHE A 97 -7.57 3.03 0.81
CA PHE A 97 -7.28 1.80 0.09
C PHE A 97 -6.11 1.09 0.77
N THR A 98 -6.23 -0.20 1.06
CA THR A 98 -5.11 -0.96 1.64
C THR A 98 -4.35 -1.73 0.56
N LYS A 99 -3.21 -1.19 0.12
CA LYS A 99 -2.27 -1.90 -0.79
C LYS A 99 -1.42 -2.89 -0.03
N CYS A 100 -0.95 -3.94 -0.69
CA CYS A 100 0.05 -4.84 -0.09
C CYS A 100 1.47 -4.28 -0.21
N CYS A 101 1.76 -3.55 -1.29
CA CYS A 101 3.05 -2.92 -1.55
C CYS A 101 2.95 -1.39 -1.59
N PRO A 102 4.07 -0.67 -1.37
CA PRO A 102 4.10 0.78 -1.53
C PRO A 102 3.69 1.23 -2.94
N LEU A 103 3.35 2.50 -3.11
CA LEU A 103 3.11 3.08 -4.44
C LEU A 103 4.35 2.88 -5.33
N HIS A 104 4.11 2.65 -6.63
CA HIS A 104 5.13 2.26 -7.63
C HIS A 104 5.79 0.87 -7.40
N TYR A 105 5.20 0.03 -6.56
CA TYR A 105 5.58 -1.37 -6.42
C TYR A 105 4.39 -2.29 -6.70
N HIS A 106 4.69 -3.44 -7.31
CA HIS A 106 3.78 -4.57 -7.44
C HIS A 106 4.21 -5.70 -6.51
N TYR A 107 3.30 -6.62 -6.21
CA TYR A 107 3.61 -7.82 -5.45
C TYR A 107 4.23 -8.89 -6.35
N ASP A 108 5.39 -9.42 -5.98
CA ASP A 108 5.96 -10.62 -6.59
C ASP A 108 5.40 -11.84 -5.87
N SER A 109 4.56 -12.62 -6.56
CA SER A 109 3.87 -13.77 -6.01
C SER A 109 4.78 -14.98 -5.74
N ILE A 110 5.97 -15.02 -6.33
CA ILE A 110 6.94 -16.10 -6.19
C ILE A 110 7.84 -15.84 -4.98
N LEU A 111 8.30 -14.60 -4.85
CA LEU A 111 9.19 -14.15 -3.77
C LEU A 111 8.41 -13.66 -2.55
N HIS A 112 7.09 -13.44 -2.65
CA HIS A 112 6.28 -12.84 -1.59
C HIS A 112 6.92 -11.53 -1.06
N SER A 113 7.25 -10.65 -2.01
CA SER A 113 7.90 -9.35 -1.78
C SER A 113 7.35 -8.30 -2.73
N CYS A 114 7.72 -7.05 -2.53
CA CYS A 114 7.38 -5.95 -3.42
C CYS A 114 8.52 -5.64 -4.37
N GLN A 115 8.21 -5.47 -5.66
CA GLN A 115 9.16 -5.08 -6.69
C GLN A 115 8.75 -3.77 -7.34
N LYS A 116 9.72 -2.87 -7.50
CA LYS A 116 9.49 -1.57 -8.11
C LYS A 116 9.10 -1.76 -9.58
N ARG A 117 8.09 -1.01 -10.03
CA ARG A 117 7.67 -0.94 -11.43
C ARG A 117 7.43 0.53 -11.77
N GLU A 118 8.25 1.09 -12.65
CA GLU A 118 8.23 2.52 -12.96
C GLU A 118 6.93 2.94 -13.66
N ASP A 119 6.44 2.11 -14.58
CA ASP A 119 5.21 2.37 -15.36
C ASP A 119 3.94 1.76 -14.72
N MET A 120 3.89 1.70 -13.39
CA MET A 120 2.73 1.13 -12.71
C MET A 120 1.54 2.08 -12.74
N THR A 121 0.41 1.61 -13.26
CA THR A 121 -0.87 2.31 -13.15
C THR A 121 -1.58 1.97 -11.83
N HIS A 122 -2.20 2.99 -11.22
CA HIS A 122 -3.00 2.88 -9.99
C HIS A 122 -4.50 2.99 -10.25
N ASP A 123 -4.93 2.62 -11.47
CA ASP A 123 -6.32 2.67 -11.96
C ASP A 123 -7.33 1.88 -11.10
N PHE A 124 -6.87 0.87 -10.39
CA PHE A 124 -7.68 0.05 -9.49
C PHE A 124 -7.89 0.66 -8.09
N ILE A 125 -7.19 1.75 -7.77
CA ILE A 125 -7.29 2.47 -6.50
C ILE A 125 -8.24 3.64 -6.71
N LYS A 126 -9.36 3.65 -5.98
CA LYS A 126 -10.38 4.71 -6.11
C LYS A 126 -10.25 5.78 -5.02
N GLU A 127 -9.54 5.47 -3.95
CA GLU A 127 -9.28 6.33 -2.81
C GLU A 127 -7.97 7.11 -2.99
N ASN A 128 -7.93 8.34 -2.48
CA ASN A 128 -6.71 9.16 -2.52
C ASN A 128 -5.68 8.73 -1.47
N PHE A 129 -6.09 8.00 -0.44
CA PHE A 129 -5.24 7.64 0.68
C PHE A 129 -4.96 6.14 0.68
N VAL A 130 -3.68 5.80 0.80
CA VAL A 130 -3.20 4.44 0.63
C VAL A 130 -2.46 3.99 1.88
N LYS A 131 -2.99 2.96 2.55
CA LYS A 131 -2.32 2.25 3.64
C LYS A 131 -1.60 1.02 3.07
N VAL A 132 -0.41 0.71 3.58
CA VAL A 132 0.46 -0.33 3.01
C VAL A 132 0.72 -1.48 3.99
N GLY A 133 0.36 -2.67 3.53
CA GLY A 133 0.61 -3.95 4.19
C GLY A 133 -0.34 -4.23 5.35
N LEU A 134 -0.04 -5.31 6.08
CA LEU A 134 -0.84 -5.84 7.19
C LEU A 134 0.05 -6.08 8.42
N PRO A 135 0.63 -5.02 9.04
CA PRO A 135 1.64 -5.17 10.08
C PRO A 135 1.12 -5.86 11.35
N ASP A 136 -0.15 -5.66 11.70
CA ASP A 136 -0.74 -6.24 12.92
C ASP A 136 -1.31 -7.64 12.70
N CYS A 137 -1.12 -8.21 11.51
CA CYS A 137 -1.72 -9.48 11.16
C CYS A 137 -1.00 -10.68 11.76
N LYS A 138 -1.78 -11.60 12.34
CA LYS A 138 -1.25 -12.84 12.91
C LYS A 138 -0.92 -13.90 11.87
N VAL A 139 -1.83 -14.14 10.91
CA VAL A 139 -1.63 -15.08 9.80
C VAL A 139 -2.14 -14.46 8.52
N ILE A 140 -1.31 -14.46 7.47
CA ILE A 140 -1.69 -13.96 6.15
C ILE A 140 -1.90 -15.13 5.21
N VAL A 141 -3.01 -15.07 4.47
CA VAL A 141 -3.33 -16.00 3.40
C VAL A 141 -3.40 -15.24 2.08
N ASP A 142 -2.60 -15.67 1.11
CA ASP A 142 -2.57 -15.08 -0.21
C ASP A 142 -3.59 -15.79 -1.12
N HIS A 143 -4.48 -15.03 -1.75
CA HIS A 143 -5.43 -15.50 -2.75
C HIS A 143 -5.08 -14.87 -4.10
N VAL A 144 -4.71 -15.68 -5.09
CA VAL A 144 -4.46 -15.20 -6.46
C VAL A 144 -5.79 -15.12 -7.20
N LEU A 145 -6.14 -13.91 -7.62
CA LEU A 145 -7.38 -13.63 -8.35
C LEU A 145 -7.10 -13.73 -9.86
N LYS A 146 -7.97 -14.41 -10.61
CA LYS A 146 -7.86 -14.48 -12.07
C LYS A 146 -8.60 -13.30 -12.69
N GLU A 147 -8.20 -12.86 -13.88
CA GLU A 147 -8.83 -11.73 -14.60
C GLU A 147 -10.36 -11.88 -14.74
N ALA A 148 -10.87 -13.10 -14.90
CA ALA A 148 -12.32 -13.36 -14.97
C ALA A 148 -13.08 -13.10 -13.66
N ASP A 149 -12.38 -12.97 -12.53
CA ASP A 149 -12.95 -12.61 -11.22
C ASP A 149 -12.96 -11.08 -11.00
N TYR A 150 -12.41 -10.32 -11.96
CA TYR A 150 -12.24 -8.87 -11.93
C TYR A 150 -12.93 -8.23 -13.14
N ASP A 151 -14.26 -8.08 -13.06
CA ASP A 151 -14.93 -7.12 -13.94
C ASP A 151 -14.60 -5.70 -13.46
N HIS A 152 -14.35 -4.79 -14.39
CA HIS A 152 -13.76 -3.46 -14.18
C HIS A 152 -14.60 -2.53 -13.27
N ASP A 153 -15.84 -2.92 -12.99
CA ASP A 153 -16.57 -2.51 -11.80
C ASP A 153 -16.66 -3.70 -10.87
N PHE A 154 -16.14 -3.62 -9.64
CA PHE A 154 -16.31 -4.60 -8.57
C PHE A 154 -17.76 -5.13 -8.48
N ASN A 155 -18.13 -6.11 -9.29
CA ASN A 155 -19.51 -6.53 -9.46
C ASN A 155 -19.56 -8.02 -9.75
N SER A 156 -19.17 -8.81 -8.76
CA SER A 156 -20.09 -9.74 -8.07
C SER A 156 -19.27 -10.76 -7.27
N SER A 157 -18.25 -11.38 -7.85
CA SER A 157 -17.49 -12.46 -7.19
C SER A 157 -16.47 -11.93 -6.18
N THR A 158 -15.58 -11.03 -6.62
CA THR A 158 -14.62 -10.34 -5.73
C THR A 158 -15.35 -9.38 -4.78
N ARG A 159 -16.48 -8.81 -5.20
CA ARG A 159 -17.32 -7.98 -4.33
C ARG A 159 -18.06 -8.80 -3.29
N GLU A 160 -18.46 -10.05 -3.54
CA GLU A 160 -19.00 -10.96 -2.52
C GLU A 160 -17.91 -11.41 -1.54
N LEU A 161 -16.71 -11.74 -2.03
CA LEU A 161 -15.54 -11.99 -1.18
C LEU A 161 -15.22 -10.79 -0.29
N LEU A 162 -15.16 -9.58 -0.87
CA LEU A 162 -14.89 -8.33 -0.14
C LEU A 162 -16.09 -7.80 0.68
N LYS A 163 -17.35 -8.11 0.33
CA LYS A 163 -18.55 -7.78 1.10
C LYS A 163 -18.70 -8.67 2.33
N ASN A 164 -18.31 -9.94 2.21
CA ASN A 164 -18.33 -10.91 3.30
C ASN A 164 -17.11 -10.78 4.22
N LEU A 165 -16.05 -10.12 3.75
CA LEU A 165 -14.97 -9.66 4.61
C LEU A 165 -15.47 -8.50 5.48
N PRO A 166 -15.22 -8.52 6.80
CA PRO A 166 -15.50 -7.38 7.64
C PRO A 166 -14.89 -6.13 7.00
N HIS A 167 -15.67 -5.05 6.88
CA HIS A 167 -15.23 -3.69 6.52
C HIS A 167 -14.29 -3.10 7.60
N TYR A 168 -13.32 -3.89 8.05
CA TYR A 168 -12.25 -3.46 8.92
C TYR A 168 -11.08 -3.04 8.01
N PRO A 169 -10.73 -1.75 7.96
CA PRO A 169 -9.41 -1.38 7.47
C PRO A 169 -8.37 -2.20 8.26
N ALA A 170 -7.48 -2.89 7.55
CA ALA A 170 -6.52 -3.89 8.05
C ALA A 170 -6.95 -5.38 8.08
N SER A 171 -8.12 -5.76 7.56
CA SER A 171 -8.45 -7.20 7.39
C SER A 171 -7.85 -7.82 6.14
N HIS A 172 -7.46 -7.01 5.15
CA HIS A 172 -6.89 -7.47 3.89
C HIS A 172 -6.11 -6.36 3.19
N CYS A 173 -5.27 -6.73 2.24
CA CYS A 173 -4.65 -5.83 1.28
C CYS A 173 -4.77 -6.38 -0.14
N LEU A 174 -4.75 -5.51 -1.14
CA LEU A 174 -4.86 -5.87 -2.56
C LEU A 174 -3.71 -5.26 -3.36
N ASP A 175 -3.11 -6.03 -4.26
CA ASP A 175 -2.12 -5.51 -5.21
C ASP A 175 -2.11 -6.22 -6.55
N LYS A 176 -1.54 -5.57 -7.56
CA LYS A 176 -1.20 -6.22 -8.83
C LYS A 176 0.04 -7.10 -8.63
N THR A 177 0.08 -8.21 -9.36
CA THR A 177 1.21 -9.12 -9.38
C THR A 177 2.17 -8.80 -10.54
N GLU A 178 3.27 -9.56 -10.63
CA GLU A 178 4.21 -9.49 -11.73
C GLU A 178 3.57 -9.77 -13.11
N ASN A 179 2.47 -10.52 -13.15
CA ASN A 179 1.75 -10.91 -14.37
C ASN A 179 0.47 -10.09 -14.61
N ASP A 180 0.33 -8.91 -13.99
CA ASP A 180 -0.85 -8.02 -14.06
C ASP A 180 -2.16 -8.64 -13.53
N SER A 181 -2.11 -9.84 -12.95
CA SER A 181 -3.18 -10.37 -12.12
C SER A 181 -3.21 -9.68 -10.75
N PHE A 182 -4.18 -10.04 -9.89
CA PHE A 182 -4.27 -9.49 -8.55
C PHE A 182 -3.98 -10.54 -7.48
N VAL A 183 -3.44 -10.08 -6.36
CA VAL A 183 -3.35 -10.84 -5.11
C VAL A 183 -4.17 -10.14 -4.03
N LEU A 184 -5.10 -10.87 -3.42
CA LEU A 184 -5.76 -10.48 -2.18
C LEU A 184 -5.06 -11.19 -1.03
N ARG A 185 -4.41 -10.44 -0.14
CA ARG A 185 -3.81 -11.01 1.06
C ARG A 185 -4.74 -10.75 2.23
N GLU A 186 -5.28 -11.81 2.79
CA GLU A 186 -6.27 -11.76 3.86
C GLU A 186 -5.61 -12.00 5.21
N CYS A 187 -5.98 -11.19 6.20
CA CYS A 187 -5.55 -11.38 7.58
C CYS A 187 -6.49 -12.31 8.36
N LYS A 188 -5.91 -13.29 9.04
CA LYS A 188 -6.61 -14.23 9.93
C LYS A 188 -6.05 -14.12 11.35
N GLU A 189 -6.97 -14.05 12.31
CA GLU A 189 -6.66 -13.97 13.75
C GLU A 189 -6.37 -15.34 14.40
N SER A 190 -6.81 -16.43 13.77
CA SER A 190 -6.64 -17.79 14.28
C SER A 190 -5.46 -18.49 13.59
N LEU A 191 -4.67 -19.22 14.39
CA LEU A 191 -3.63 -20.13 13.88
C LEU A 191 -4.22 -21.47 13.39
N GLU A 192 -5.50 -21.74 13.67
CA GLU A 192 -6.17 -23.00 13.28
C GLU A 192 -6.20 -23.19 11.77
N ILE A 193 -6.18 -22.09 11.00
CA ILE A 193 -6.07 -22.18 9.53
C ILE A 193 -4.79 -22.93 9.08
N CYS A 194 -3.75 -22.93 9.91
CA CYS A 194 -2.51 -23.66 9.66
C CYS A 194 -2.63 -25.18 9.85
N GLU A 195 -3.77 -25.68 10.34
CA GLU A 195 -4.12 -27.10 10.34
C GLU A 195 -4.61 -27.54 8.96
N ASP A 196 -5.31 -26.65 8.24
CA ASP A 196 -5.86 -26.90 6.90
C ASP A 196 -4.86 -26.58 5.79
N ILE A 197 -4.02 -25.56 5.97
CA ILE A 197 -2.99 -25.14 5.00
C ILE A 197 -1.60 -25.06 5.61
N LYS A 198 -0.55 -25.23 4.80
CA LYS A 198 0.83 -25.10 5.28
C LYS A 198 1.16 -23.64 5.58
N CYS A 199 1.41 -23.32 6.85
CA CYS A 199 1.91 -22.01 7.27
C CYS A 199 3.42 -22.00 7.48
N ILE A 200 4.03 -20.83 7.27
CA ILE A 200 5.44 -20.57 7.59
C ILE A 200 5.49 -19.50 8.68
N LYS A 201 6.18 -19.81 9.78
CA LYS A 201 6.37 -18.86 10.87
C LYS A 201 7.49 -17.88 10.52
N LYS A 202 7.15 -16.59 10.42
CA LYS A 202 8.12 -15.50 10.29
C LYS A 202 8.54 -14.99 11.68
N CYS A 203 9.73 -14.40 11.76
CA CYS A 203 10.21 -13.73 12.97
C CYS A 203 9.70 -12.28 13.07
N CYS A 204 9.44 -11.66 11.93
CA CYS A 204 8.94 -10.29 11.83
C CYS A 204 7.54 -10.27 11.21
N PRO A 205 6.74 -9.22 11.52
CA PRO A 205 5.50 -8.91 10.85
C PRO A 205 5.60 -8.85 9.32
N ASP A 206 4.44 -8.74 8.68
CA ASP A 206 4.37 -8.58 7.24
C ASP A 206 4.98 -7.25 6.75
N GLY A 207 5.66 -7.30 5.62
CA GLY A 207 6.47 -6.19 5.11
C GLY A 207 7.74 -5.90 5.92
N GLN A 208 8.08 -6.68 6.95
CA GLN A 208 9.27 -6.49 7.78
C GLN A 208 10.29 -7.62 7.69
N SER A 209 11.57 -7.27 7.85
CA SER A 209 12.68 -8.22 7.99
C SER A 209 13.55 -7.94 9.19
N PHE A 210 14.17 -9.01 9.70
CA PHE A 210 15.12 -8.94 10.81
C PHE A 210 16.51 -8.58 10.27
N ILE A 211 16.90 -7.31 10.39
CA ILE A 211 18.19 -6.80 9.89
C ILE A 211 19.15 -6.60 11.08
N ASN A 212 20.42 -6.97 10.90
CA ASN A 212 21.50 -6.75 11.88
C ASN A 212 21.26 -7.31 13.29
N ARG A 213 20.42 -8.35 13.40
CA ARG A 213 20.18 -9.12 14.63
C ARG A 213 19.63 -8.32 15.83
N SER A 214 19.06 -7.14 15.62
CA SER A 214 18.60 -6.28 16.72
C SER A 214 17.09 -6.04 16.73
N LYS A 215 16.47 -5.77 15.58
CA LYS A 215 15.02 -5.51 15.47
C LYS A 215 14.47 -5.77 14.07
N CYS A 216 13.14 -5.84 13.97
CA CYS A 216 12.43 -5.86 12.70
C CYS A 216 12.38 -4.45 12.11
N PHE A 217 12.55 -4.36 10.79
CA PHE A 217 12.48 -3.11 10.04
C PHE A 217 11.59 -3.31 8.82
N ASP A 218 10.86 -2.28 8.42
CA ASP A 218 10.10 -2.28 7.18
C ASP A 218 11.04 -2.45 5.99
N THR A 219 10.84 -3.55 5.27
CA THR A 219 11.60 -3.93 4.08
C THR A 219 10.66 -4.66 3.13
N TYR A 220 9.99 -3.91 2.27
CA TYR A 220 9.03 -4.49 1.33
C TYR A 220 9.68 -5.36 0.26
N THR A 221 10.95 -5.11 -0.08
CA THR A 221 11.67 -5.80 -1.16
C THR A 221 12.31 -7.13 -0.72
N HIS A 222 12.31 -7.44 0.58
CA HIS A 222 12.86 -8.69 1.09
C HIS A 222 11.77 -9.75 1.24
N GLY A 223 11.80 -10.73 0.34
CA GLY A 223 10.83 -11.82 0.27
C GLY A 223 11.31 -13.16 0.78
N LEU A 224 10.40 -14.12 0.78
CA LEU A 224 10.66 -15.54 0.95
C LEU A 224 10.20 -16.29 -0.31
N ASN A 225 11.14 -16.88 -1.04
CA ASN A 225 10.79 -17.75 -2.15
C ASN A 225 10.17 -19.05 -1.64
N LEU A 226 8.84 -19.16 -1.72
CA LEU A 226 8.13 -20.30 -1.17
C LEU A 226 8.23 -21.58 -2.00
N SER A 227 8.62 -21.49 -3.28
CA SER A 227 8.81 -22.68 -4.12
C SER A 227 9.91 -23.60 -3.56
N SER A 228 10.87 -23.01 -2.83
CA SER A 228 11.95 -23.68 -2.11
C SER A 228 11.47 -24.60 -0.96
N PHE A 229 10.26 -24.40 -0.44
CA PHE A 229 9.71 -25.12 0.72
C PHE A 229 8.69 -26.21 0.35
N SER A 230 8.51 -26.47 -0.95
CA SER A 230 7.60 -27.51 -1.48
C SER A 230 8.02 -28.94 -1.09
N VAL A 231 9.28 -29.15 -0.70
CA VAL A 231 9.86 -30.47 -0.35
C VAL A 231 10.17 -30.59 1.15
N ILE A 232 9.16 -30.37 1.99
CA ILE A 232 9.30 -30.56 3.44
C ILE A 232 8.32 -31.63 3.87
N ASP A 233 8.88 -32.79 4.22
CA ASP A 233 8.18 -33.90 4.86
C ASP A 233 7.48 -33.40 6.12
N LYS A 234 6.26 -33.89 6.35
CA LYS A 234 5.50 -33.68 7.58
C LYS A 234 6.34 -34.18 8.76
N HIS A 235 7.14 -33.30 9.34
CA HIS A 235 7.85 -33.59 10.57
C HIS A 235 6.84 -33.42 11.72
N THR A 236 6.56 -34.50 12.45
CA THR A 236 5.68 -34.55 13.62
C THR A 236 6.27 -33.87 14.86
N GLY A 237 7.19 -32.91 14.67
CA GLY A 237 7.81 -32.13 15.73
C GLY A 237 7.32 -30.69 15.70
N MET A 238 7.08 -30.11 16.87
CA MET A 238 6.56 -28.75 17.10
C MET A 238 7.38 -27.61 16.48
N PHE A 239 8.53 -27.90 15.85
CA PHE A 239 9.39 -26.90 15.20
C PHE A 239 10.17 -27.52 14.03
N SER A 240 10.13 -26.87 12.86
CA SER A 240 11.11 -27.08 11.79
C SER A 240 12.17 -25.98 11.86
N ASN A 241 13.34 -26.32 12.41
CA ASN A 241 14.53 -25.47 12.33
C ASN A 241 15.15 -25.60 10.95
N TYR A 242 15.16 -24.53 10.16
CA TYR A 242 15.88 -24.47 8.89
C TYR A 242 17.38 -24.24 9.15
N SER A 243 18.16 -25.30 9.11
CA SER A 243 19.61 -25.23 8.95
C SER A 243 19.97 -25.59 7.52
N ARG A 244 20.56 -24.65 6.76
CA ARG A 244 21.22 -24.96 5.48
C ARG A 244 22.28 -26.03 5.74
N LYS A 245 22.01 -27.27 5.36
CA LYS A 245 23.03 -28.32 5.30
C LYS A 245 23.99 -27.93 4.19
N LYS A 246 25.17 -27.42 4.53
CA LYS A 246 26.26 -27.23 3.57
C LYS A 246 26.47 -28.58 2.86
N ARG A 247 26.24 -28.65 1.55
CA ARG A 247 26.72 -29.77 0.74
C ARG A 247 28.23 -29.84 0.94
N LYS A 248 28.72 -30.92 1.55
CA LYS A 248 30.12 -31.30 1.43
C LYS A 248 30.29 -31.69 -0.04
N ASN A 249 31.10 -30.92 -0.78
CA ASN A 249 31.73 -31.44 -1.98
C ASN A 249 32.63 -32.59 -1.52
N THR A 250 32.33 -33.80 -1.99
CA THR A 250 33.28 -34.91 -2.02
C THR A 250 33.47 -35.25 -3.48
N ASP A 251 34.44 -34.57 -4.09
CA ASP A 251 35.23 -35.04 -5.22
C ASP A 251 36.67 -35.10 -4.70
N ILE A 252 37.16 -36.31 -4.38
CA ILE A 252 38.47 -36.91 -4.74
C ILE A 252 38.30 -38.43 -4.59
#